data_AF-F0SF31-F1
#
_entry.id   AF-F0SF31-F1
#
_cell.length_a   1.000
_cell.length_b   1.000
_cell.length_c   1.000
_cell.angle_alpha   90.00
_cell.angle_beta   90.00
_cell.angle_gamma   90.00
#
_symmetry.space_group_name_H-M   'P 1'
#
loop_
_entity.id
_entity.type
_entity.pdbx_description
1 polymer ?
#
loop_
_entity_poly.entity_id
_entity_poly.type
_entity_poly.pdbx_seq_one_letter_code
_entity_poly.pdbx_strand_id
1 'polypeptide(L)'
;MKKILYGVLVGAMLLTSCKKSSNHKEDPYTCTTCTQTPEGKAANDNSSKGIYKGVIIGSSGTIKFDIANTSSNSITATMVIDGKTVTLTTTTAWNAGQLYVAPFKGTLNGQEVTINFSVGASGSGATITSATIPGHANAIFSIAKETSTALVRCFEGTYETSNNEKGTFNIIVSTLLKGWTGKARENGSQSSSDISGTYVNNTLIDESGATIAPIDGDEFSGSFKNSKNVTITVKGKRTL
;
A
#
# COMPACT_ATOMS: atom_id res chain seq x y z
N MET A 1 85.11 -32.39 -6.96
CA MET A 1 84.09 -32.85 -7.92
C MET A 1 82.88 -31.92 -7.87
N LYS A 2 82.41 -31.46 -9.04
CA LYS A 2 81.09 -30.90 -9.40
C LYS A 2 80.44 -29.74 -8.58
N LYS A 3 80.55 -28.54 -9.18
CA LYS A 3 79.52 -27.51 -9.54
C LYS A 3 78.15 -27.45 -8.81
N ILE A 4 77.87 -26.23 -8.30
CA ILE A 4 76.71 -25.32 -8.50
C ILE A 4 75.27 -25.87 -8.34
N LEU A 5 74.47 -25.25 -7.46
CA LEU A 5 73.11 -24.76 -7.81
C LEU A 5 72.54 -23.75 -6.79
N TYR A 6 71.98 -22.65 -7.31
CA TYR A 6 71.15 -21.65 -6.63
C TYR A 6 69.81 -22.24 -6.17
N GLY A 7 69.28 -21.76 -5.05
CA GLY A 7 67.93 -22.12 -4.57
C GLY A 7 67.26 -20.94 -3.86
N VAL A 8 66.44 -20.21 -4.61
CA VAL A 8 65.45 -19.23 -4.14
C VAL A 8 64.45 -19.91 -3.21
N LEU A 9 64.19 -19.37 -2.02
CA LEU A 9 63.02 -19.73 -1.22
C LEU A 9 62.15 -18.49 -0.97
N VAL A 10 60.99 -18.53 -1.62
CA VAL A 10 59.94 -17.53 -1.70
C VAL A 10 59.23 -17.37 -0.35
N GLY A 11 58.92 -16.13 -0.01
CA GLY A 11 58.22 -15.75 1.23
C GLY A 11 56.81 -16.32 1.32
N ALA A 12 56.50 -16.87 2.50
CA ALA A 12 55.16 -17.32 2.85
C ALA A 12 54.27 -16.11 3.21
N MET A 13 53.56 -15.58 2.22
CA MET A 13 52.32 -14.82 2.48
C MET A 13 51.18 -15.81 2.67
N LEU A 14 50.86 -16.15 3.91
CA LEU A 14 49.60 -16.80 4.23
C LEU A 14 48.51 -15.73 4.30
N LEU A 15 47.66 -15.79 3.29
CA LEU A 15 46.45 -15.00 3.10
C LEU A 15 45.53 -15.16 4.32
N THR A 16 45.34 -14.09 5.09
CA THR A 16 44.22 -13.96 6.02
C THR A 16 42.93 -13.88 5.19
N SER A 17 42.33 -15.04 4.93
CA SER A 17 40.97 -15.15 4.41
C SER A 17 40.00 -14.67 5.49
N CYS A 18 39.74 -13.36 5.51
CA CYS A 18 38.57 -12.82 6.17
C CYS A 18 37.34 -13.43 5.49
N LYS A 19 36.68 -14.38 6.17
CA LYS A 19 35.30 -14.73 5.87
C LYS A 19 34.48 -13.45 5.99
N LYS A 20 34.13 -12.83 4.87
CA LYS A 20 33.09 -11.80 4.80
C LYS A 20 31.77 -12.49 5.17
N SER A 21 31.42 -12.49 6.46
CA SER A 21 30.05 -12.72 6.88
C SER A 21 29.26 -11.48 6.51
N SER A 22 28.80 -11.40 5.27
CA SER A 22 27.85 -10.37 4.83
C SER A 22 26.48 -10.70 5.40
N ASN A 23 26.32 -10.55 6.72
CA ASN A 23 25.03 -10.34 7.34
C ASN A 23 24.67 -8.86 7.17
N HIS A 24 24.53 -8.41 5.92
CA HIS A 24 23.72 -7.23 5.66
C HIS A 24 22.28 -7.70 5.81
N LYS A 25 21.73 -7.56 7.02
CA LYS A 25 20.28 -7.37 7.12
C LYS A 25 20.02 -6.06 6.40
N GLU A 26 19.29 -6.09 5.30
CA GLU A 26 18.74 -4.87 4.73
C GLU A 26 17.96 -4.17 5.84
N ASP A 27 18.11 -2.85 5.95
CA ASP A 27 17.34 -2.08 6.92
C ASP A 27 15.84 -2.27 6.64
N PRO A 28 15.01 -2.45 7.68
CA PRO A 28 13.58 -2.68 7.50
C PRO A 28 12.95 -1.49 6.76
N TYR A 29 12.02 -1.80 5.85
CA TYR A 29 11.33 -0.75 5.10
C TYR A 29 10.57 0.19 6.03
N THR A 30 10.73 1.49 5.81
CA THR A 30 9.97 2.54 6.52
C THR A 30 9.35 3.49 5.50
N CYS A 31 8.06 3.75 5.63
CA CYS A 31 7.36 4.70 4.80
C CYS A 31 7.55 6.12 5.36
N THR A 32 8.46 6.88 4.76
CA THR A 32 8.81 8.23 5.22
C THR A 32 7.71 9.27 5.04
N THR A 33 6.71 8.99 4.20
CA THR A 33 5.56 9.85 3.95
C THR A 33 4.32 9.44 4.74
N CYS A 34 4.36 8.30 5.43
CA CYS A 34 3.23 7.76 6.16
C CYS A 34 3.14 8.35 7.57
N THR A 35 1.93 8.62 8.01
CA THR A 35 1.64 9.13 9.35
C THR A 35 1.48 7.97 10.34
N GLN A 36 1.99 8.13 11.56
CA GLN A 36 1.89 7.09 12.61
C GLN A 36 0.66 7.26 13.51
N THR A 37 -0.02 8.40 13.40
CA THR A 37 -1.27 8.70 14.12
C THR A 37 -2.35 9.09 13.12
N PRO A 38 -3.63 8.88 13.45
CA PRO A 38 -4.72 9.29 12.57
C PRO A 38 -4.65 10.80 12.26
N GLU A 39 -4.87 11.17 11.00
CA GLU A 39 -4.94 12.55 10.51
C GLU A 39 -6.38 13.11 10.56
N GLY A 40 -7.38 12.24 10.72
CA GLY A 40 -8.77 12.63 10.88
C GLY A 40 -8.98 13.53 12.11
N LYS A 41 -9.74 14.62 11.96
CA LYS A 41 -10.16 15.45 13.09
C LYS A 41 -11.47 14.93 13.68
N ALA A 42 -11.57 14.89 15.01
CA ALA A 42 -12.76 14.38 15.71
C ALA A 42 -14.06 15.09 15.29
N ALA A 43 -13.98 16.40 15.03
CA ALA A 43 -15.11 17.20 14.53
C ALA A 43 -15.67 16.71 13.17
N ASN A 44 -14.91 15.92 12.42
CA ASN A 44 -15.25 15.44 11.08
C ASN A 44 -15.59 13.94 11.06
N ASP A 45 -15.49 13.22 12.18
CA ASP A 45 -15.65 11.76 12.24
C ASP A 45 -17.02 11.29 11.76
N ASN A 46 -18.07 12.07 12.02
CA ASN A 46 -19.46 11.78 11.61
C ASN A 46 -19.96 12.70 10.49
N SER A 47 -19.07 13.14 9.60
CA SER A 47 -19.41 14.00 8.48
C SER A 47 -18.70 13.57 7.19
N SER A 48 -19.14 14.08 6.04
CA SER A 48 -18.43 13.90 4.77
C SER A 48 -17.08 14.62 4.71
N LYS A 49 -16.78 15.55 5.63
CA LYS A 49 -15.40 16.06 5.80
C LYS A 49 -14.49 14.99 6.39
N GLY A 50 -13.19 15.11 6.19
CA GLY A 50 -12.21 14.22 6.82
C GLY A 50 -11.15 13.75 5.85
N ILE A 51 -10.38 12.76 6.32
CA ILE A 51 -9.36 12.09 5.54
C ILE A 51 -9.92 10.78 5.02
N TYR A 52 -9.71 10.50 3.74
CA TYR A 52 -10.04 9.22 3.13
C TYR A 52 -8.79 8.67 2.47
N LYS A 53 -8.48 7.41 2.73
CA LYS A 53 -7.28 6.74 2.26
C LYS A 53 -7.70 5.51 1.46
N GLY A 54 -7.01 5.27 0.35
CA GLY A 54 -7.38 4.19 -0.55
C GLY A 54 -6.21 3.62 -1.33
N VAL A 55 -6.49 2.50 -1.97
CA VAL A 55 -5.57 1.75 -2.85
C VAL A 55 -6.16 1.63 -4.25
N ILE A 56 -5.28 1.50 -5.25
CA ILE A 56 -5.61 1.43 -6.68
C ILE A 56 -5.08 0.13 -7.25
N ILE A 57 -5.96 -0.73 -7.76
CA ILE A 57 -5.63 -2.10 -8.19
C ILE A 57 -5.83 -2.21 -9.70
N GLY A 58 -4.90 -2.94 -10.34
CA GLY A 58 -4.72 -2.97 -11.79
C GLY A 58 -3.55 -2.13 -12.29
N SER A 59 -3.07 -1.20 -11.47
CA SER A 59 -1.85 -0.43 -11.76
C SER A 59 -0.97 -0.14 -10.55
N SER A 60 -1.38 -0.59 -9.35
CA SER A 60 -0.67 -0.40 -8.07
C SER A 60 -0.42 1.08 -7.73
N GLY A 61 -1.13 1.54 -6.71
CA GLY A 61 -0.95 2.89 -6.18
C GLY A 61 -1.88 3.17 -5.01
N THR A 62 -1.81 4.39 -4.51
CA THR A 62 -2.63 4.90 -3.41
C THR A 62 -3.25 6.24 -3.73
N ILE A 63 -4.31 6.57 -2.99
CA ILE A 63 -4.94 7.88 -3.06
C ILE A 63 -5.37 8.33 -1.67
N LYS A 64 -5.08 9.59 -1.34
CA LYS A 64 -5.55 10.26 -0.12
C LYS A 64 -6.42 11.44 -0.50
N PHE A 65 -7.63 11.51 0.03
CA PHE A 65 -8.49 12.70 -0.04
C PHE A 65 -8.44 13.44 1.28
N ASP A 66 -8.32 14.76 1.22
CA ASP A 66 -8.59 15.68 2.31
C ASP A 66 -9.83 16.50 1.94
N ILE A 67 -10.96 16.15 2.55
CA ILE A 67 -12.22 16.86 2.37
C ILE A 67 -12.36 17.86 3.52
N ALA A 68 -11.76 19.04 3.36
CA ALA A 68 -11.82 20.14 4.32
C ALA A 68 -11.48 19.72 5.77
N ASN A 69 -10.57 18.76 5.93
CA ASN A 69 -10.08 18.29 7.21
C ASN A 69 -8.95 19.19 7.71
N THR A 70 -7.90 19.39 6.91
CA THR A 70 -6.74 20.18 7.33
C THR A 70 -7.11 21.67 7.44
N SER A 71 -7.76 22.21 6.42
CA SER A 71 -8.28 23.58 6.40
C SER A 71 -9.69 23.60 5.81
N SER A 72 -10.54 24.56 6.24
CA SER A 72 -11.94 24.63 5.81
C SER A 72 -12.13 24.88 4.32
N ASN A 73 -11.10 25.40 3.65
CA ASN A 73 -11.15 25.88 2.26
C ASN A 73 -10.33 25.00 1.30
N SER A 74 -9.67 23.94 1.80
CA SER A 74 -8.89 23.03 0.96
C SER A 74 -9.62 21.70 0.83
N ILE A 75 -10.04 21.38 -0.39
CA ILE A 75 -10.52 20.05 -0.75
C ILE A 75 -9.62 19.52 -1.87
N THR A 76 -8.77 18.57 -1.52
CA THR A 76 -7.73 18.05 -2.42
C THR A 76 -7.65 16.54 -2.32
N ALA A 77 -7.02 15.94 -3.32
CA ALA A 77 -6.54 14.57 -3.23
C ALA A 77 -5.11 14.47 -3.73
N THR A 78 -4.37 13.51 -3.18
CA THR A 78 -3.02 13.15 -3.61
C THR A 78 -3.05 11.70 -4.02
N MET A 79 -2.75 11.44 -5.28
CA MET A 79 -2.65 10.09 -5.83
C MET A 79 -1.18 9.77 -6.09
N VAL A 80 -0.74 8.58 -5.70
CA VAL A 80 0.57 8.05 -6.06
C VAL A 80 0.37 6.81 -6.91
N ILE A 81 0.90 6.82 -8.13
CA ILE A 81 0.80 5.70 -9.08
C ILE A 81 2.08 5.64 -9.91
N ASP A 82 2.65 4.46 -10.13
CA ASP A 82 3.97 4.27 -10.76
C ASP A 82 5.09 5.13 -10.14
N GLY A 83 5.02 5.35 -8.82
CA GLY A 83 5.96 6.20 -8.08
C GLY A 83 5.82 7.71 -8.38
N LYS A 84 4.84 8.12 -9.19
CA LYS A 84 4.55 9.54 -9.49
C LYS A 84 3.43 10.05 -8.59
N THR A 85 3.66 11.23 -8.00
CA THR A 85 2.65 11.93 -7.22
C THR A 85 1.85 12.86 -8.12
N VAL A 86 0.52 12.76 -8.07
CA VAL A 86 -0.44 13.62 -8.75
C VAL A 86 -1.29 14.34 -7.71
N THR A 87 -1.24 15.66 -7.71
CA THR A 87 -2.17 16.49 -6.94
C THR A 87 -3.44 16.68 -7.74
N LEU A 88 -4.58 16.33 -7.14
CA LEU A 88 -5.90 16.48 -7.71
C LEU A 88 -6.68 17.53 -6.91
N THR A 89 -7.38 18.40 -7.61
CA THR A 89 -8.22 19.45 -7.02
C THR A 89 -9.64 19.38 -7.56
N THR A 90 -10.57 19.99 -6.84
CA THR A 90 -11.95 20.14 -7.28
C THR A 90 -12.43 21.55 -7.01
N THR A 91 -13.37 22.02 -7.83
CA THR A 91 -14.11 23.26 -7.58
C THR A 91 -15.43 23.02 -6.86
N THR A 92 -15.78 21.75 -6.61
CA THR A 92 -17.02 21.39 -5.91
C THR A 92 -16.92 21.75 -4.43
N ALA A 93 -17.72 22.75 -4.04
CA ALA A 93 -17.87 23.15 -2.65
C ALA A 93 -18.50 22.04 -1.80
N TRP A 94 -18.06 21.93 -0.56
CA TRP A 94 -18.68 21.07 0.44
C TRP A 94 -19.86 21.79 1.10
N ASN A 95 -20.98 21.08 1.26
CA ASN A 95 -22.16 21.58 1.95
C ASN A 95 -22.51 20.66 3.13
N ALA A 96 -22.79 21.25 4.28
CA ALA A 96 -23.08 20.49 5.50
C ALA A 96 -24.34 19.63 5.38
N GLY A 97 -24.28 18.40 5.90
CA GLY A 97 -25.41 17.47 5.95
C GLY A 97 -25.81 16.85 4.60
N GLN A 98 -25.04 17.08 3.54
CA GLN A 98 -25.34 16.56 2.19
C GLN A 98 -24.35 15.47 1.77
N LEU A 99 -24.79 14.63 0.83
CA LEU A 99 -23.90 13.77 0.05
C LEU A 99 -22.83 14.65 -0.61
N TYR A 100 -21.56 14.24 -0.51
CA TYR A 100 -20.48 14.91 -1.21
C TYR A 100 -20.10 14.10 -2.44
N VAL A 101 -20.27 14.68 -3.63
CA VAL A 101 -19.87 14.10 -4.92
C VAL A 101 -19.05 15.12 -5.67
N ALA A 102 -17.83 14.77 -6.04
CA ALA A 102 -16.93 15.73 -6.68
C ALA A 102 -16.00 15.06 -7.70
N PRO A 103 -15.82 15.67 -8.89
CA PRO A 103 -14.72 15.32 -9.78
C PRO A 103 -13.44 15.97 -9.26
N PHE A 104 -12.43 15.15 -9.00
CA PHE A 104 -11.07 15.59 -8.69
C PHE A 104 -10.22 15.48 -9.94
N LYS A 105 -9.55 16.58 -10.32
CA LYS A 105 -8.80 16.70 -11.55
C LYS A 105 -7.34 17.08 -11.31
N GLY A 106 -6.45 16.55 -12.12
CA GLY A 106 -5.04 16.93 -12.15
C GLY A 106 -4.38 16.43 -13.43
N THR A 107 -3.06 16.35 -13.45
CA THR A 107 -2.31 15.91 -14.63
C THR A 107 -1.26 14.85 -14.28
N LEU A 108 -1.17 13.83 -15.14
CA LEU A 108 -0.12 12.80 -15.11
C LEU A 108 0.57 12.80 -16.47
N ASN A 109 1.87 13.09 -16.51
CA ASN A 109 2.65 13.21 -17.74
C ASN A 109 2.02 14.15 -18.79
N GLY A 110 1.39 15.25 -18.34
CA GLY A 110 0.73 16.22 -19.21
C GLY A 110 -0.67 15.83 -19.71
N GLN A 111 -1.19 14.64 -19.32
CA GLN A 111 -2.54 14.20 -19.65
C GLN A 111 -3.48 14.35 -18.44
N GLU A 112 -4.76 14.67 -18.69
CA GLU A 112 -5.76 14.87 -17.62
C GLU A 112 -6.02 13.57 -16.87
N VAL A 113 -6.00 13.65 -15.54
CA VAL A 113 -6.51 12.63 -14.62
C VAL A 113 -7.84 13.15 -14.06
N THR A 114 -8.88 12.31 -14.06
CA THR A 114 -10.15 12.61 -13.39
C THR A 114 -10.55 11.45 -12.47
N ILE A 115 -10.85 11.74 -11.20
CA ILE A 115 -11.33 10.79 -10.21
C ILE A 115 -12.66 11.30 -9.64
N ASN A 116 -13.75 10.56 -9.83
CA ASN A 116 -15.07 10.93 -9.31
C ASN A 116 -15.29 10.27 -7.94
N PHE A 117 -15.18 11.08 -6.89
CA PHE A 117 -15.35 10.64 -5.50
C PHE A 117 -16.78 10.89 -5.02
N SER A 118 -17.34 9.96 -4.24
CA SER A 118 -18.64 10.08 -3.60
C SER A 118 -18.58 9.58 -2.16
N VAL A 119 -19.21 10.30 -1.23
CA VAL A 119 -19.36 9.87 0.16
C VAL A 119 -20.65 10.40 0.77
N GLY A 120 -21.30 9.56 1.58
CA GLY A 120 -22.49 9.92 2.35
C GLY A 120 -22.25 11.11 3.29
N ALA A 121 -23.34 11.78 3.69
CA ALA A 121 -23.27 12.96 4.56
C ALA A 121 -22.58 12.69 5.91
N SER A 122 -22.62 11.45 6.41
CA SER A 122 -21.95 10.99 7.63
C SER A 122 -20.47 10.62 7.44
N GLY A 123 -19.96 10.64 6.21
CA GLY A 123 -18.64 10.10 5.88
C GLY A 123 -18.63 8.60 5.59
N SER A 124 -19.79 7.93 5.67
CA SER A 124 -19.93 6.50 5.36
C SER A 124 -20.10 6.26 3.85
N GLY A 125 -19.74 5.05 3.40
CA GLY A 125 -19.93 4.64 2.00
C GLY A 125 -19.06 5.38 1.00
N ALA A 126 -17.87 5.84 1.41
CA ALA A 126 -16.92 6.49 0.51
C ALA A 126 -16.54 5.56 -0.65
N THR A 127 -16.62 6.06 -1.88
CA THR A 127 -16.35 5.28 -3.10
C THR A 127 -15.87 6.14 -4.24
N ILE A 128 -15.19 5.52 -5.21
CA ILE A 128 -14.88 6.12 -6.51
C ILE A 128 -15.88 5.57 -7.52
N THR A 129 -16.72 6.44 -8.09
CA THR A 129 -17.77 6.04 -9.03
C THR A 129 -17.24 5.87 -10.44
N SER A 130 -16.19 6.60 -10.80
CA SER A 130 -15.44 6.41 -12.04
C SER A 130 -14.07 7.09 -11.96
N ALA A 131 -13.13 6.64 -12.78
CA ALA A 131 -11.80 7.19 -12.88
C ALA A 131 -11.28 7.12 -14.32
N THR A 132 -10.60 8.17 -14.75
CA THR A 132 -9.81 8.22 -15.96
C THR A 132 -8.38 8.54 -15.55
N ILE A 133 -7.50 7.55 -15.67
CA ILE A 133 -6.07 7.70 -15.40
C ILE A 133 -5.31 7.28 -16.66
N PRO A 134 -4.60 8.21 -17.34
CA PRO A 134 -3.83 7.89 -18.54
C PRO A 134 -2.80 6.79 -18.28
N GLY A 135 -2.78 5.77 -19.13
CA GLY A 135 -1.90 4.59 -18.97
C GLY A 135 -2.43 3.50 -18.04
N HIS A 136 -3.54 3.74 -17.33
CA HIS A 136 -4.03 2.88 -16.26
C HIS A 136 -5.52 2.54 -16.44
N ALA A 137 -5.83 1.82 -17.52
CA ALA A 137 -7.19 1.37 -17.80
C ALA A 137 -7.69 0.38 -16.73
N ASN A 138 -8.99 0.42 -16.45
CA ASN A 138 -9.65 -0.47 -15.48
C ASN A 138 -9.04 -0.39 -14.06
N ALA A 139 -8.58 0.79 -13.65
CA ALA A 139 -8.15 1.03 -12.27
C ALA A 139 -9.35 0.84 -11.31
N ILE A 140 -9.17 -0.02 -10.32
CA ILE A 140 -10.19 -0.31 -9.32
C ILE A 140 -9.74 0.27 -7.98
N PHE A 141 -10.67 0.89 -7.25
CA PHE A 141 -10.38 1.56 -5.99
C PHE A 141 -10.98 0.80 -4.81
N SER A 142 -10.30 0.88 -3.69
CA SER A 142 -10.89 0.68 -2.37
C SER A 142 -10.54 1.90 -1.54
N ILE A 143 -11.51 2.41 -0.77
CA ILE A 143 -11.34 3.61 0.04
C ILE A 143 -11.95 3.39 1.41
N ALA A 144 -11.25 3.85 2.45
CA ALA A 144 -11.76 3.93 3.81
C ALA A 144 -11.62 5.36 4.35
N LYS A 145 -12.57 5.76 5.18
CA LYS A 145 -12.47 6.97 5.98
C LYS A 145 -11.53 6.72 7.16
N GLU A 146 -10.60 7.64 7.38
CA GLU A 146 -9.80 7.70 8.60
C GLU A 146 -10.52 8.60 9.62
N THR A 147 -10.77 8.07 10.82
CA THR A 147 -11.34 8.84 11.94
C THR A 147 -10.23 9.34 12.84
N SER A 148 -10.54 10.23 13.78
CA SER A 148 -9.59 10.74 14.77
C SER A 148 -8.98 9.69 15.70
N THR A 149 -9.55 8.48 15.72
CA THR A 149 -9.14 7.38 16.60
C THR A 149 -8.74 6.11 15.85
N ALA A 150 -8.99 6.03 14.54
CA ALA A 150 -8.70 4.86 13.72
C ALA A 150 -7.72 5.22 12.61
N LEU A 151 -6.47 4.78 12.72
CA LEU A 151 -5.47 4.96 11.67
C LEU A 151 -5.82 4.01 10.51
N VAL A 152 -5.82 4.56 9.30
CA VAL A 152 -5.97 3.78 8.07
C VAL A 152 -4.62 3.70 7.39
N ARG A 153 -4.16 2.47 7.14
CA ARG A 153 -2.88 2.19 6.48
C ARG A 153 -3.13 1.48 5.16
N CYS A 154 -2.52 1.95 4.08
CA CYS A 154 -2.58 1.30 2.78
C CYS A 154 -1.27 0.58 2.51
N PHE A 155 -1.36 -0.64 2.00
CA PHE A 155 -0.20 -1.44 1.60
C PHE A 155 -0.35 -1.90 0.16
N GLU A 156 0.78 -1.95 -0.51
CA GLU A 156 0.93 -2.54 -1.83
C GLU A 156 1.88 -3.73 -1.73
N GLY A 157 1.57 -4.80 -2.44
CA GLY A 157 2.30 -6.04 -2.28
C GLY A 157 2.17 -7.00 -3.44
N THR A 158 2.90 -8.11 -3.30
CA THR A 158 2.92 -9.20 -4.26
C THR A 158 2.65 -10.52 -3.57
N TYR A 159 2.05 -11.44 -4.32
CA TYR A 159 1.89 -12.82 -3.90
C TYR A 159 2.47 -13.78 -4.93
N GLU A 160 2.87 -14.96 -4.45
CA GLU A 160 3.28 -16.10 -5.26
C GLU A 160 2.70 -17.38 -4.65
N THR A 161 2.15 -18.25 -5.49
CA THR A 161 1.61 -19.53 -5.06
C THR A 161 2.56 -20.69 -5.33
N SER A 162 2.40 -21.80 -4.62
CA SER A 162 3.13 -23.05 -4.91
C SER A 162 2.85 -23.64 -6.30
N ASN A 163 1.84 -23.12 -7.00
CA ASN A 163 1.51 -23.49 -8.38
C ASN A 163 2.11 -22.51 -9.40
N ASN A 164 3.04 -21.64 -8.98
CA ASN A 164 3.70 -20.61 -9.78
C ASN A 164 2.76 -19.49 -10.30
N GLU A 165 1.57 -19.34 -9.72
CA GLU A 165 0.75 -18.14 -9.95
C GLU A 165 1.38 -16.96 -9.19
N LYS A 166 1.46 -15.80 -9.85
CA LYS A 166 2.01 -14.57 -9.27
C LYS A 166 1.06 -13.42 -9.51
N GLY A 167 1.01 -12.49 -8.59
CA GLY A 167 0.19 -11.30 -8.75
C GLY A 167 0.52 -10.19 -7.77
N THR A 168 -0.25 -9.13 -7.86
CA THR A 168 -0.22 -7.99 -6.94
C THR A 168 -1.48 -7.96 -6.10
N PHE A 169 -1.37 -7.40 -4.91
CA PHE A 169 -2.52 -7.05 -4.09
C PHE A 169 -2.27 -5.68 -3.49
N ASN A 170 -3.36 -4.96 -3.23
CA ASN A 170 -3.30 -3.78 -2.38
C ASN A 170 -4.38 -3.89 -1.31
N ILE A 171 -4.01 -3.57 -0.07
CA ILE A 171 -4.91 -3.69 1.09
C ILE A 171 -4.95 -2.39 1.88
N ILE A 172 -6.08 -2.20 2.56
CA ILE A 172 -6.34 -1.16 3.55
C ILE A 172 -6.48 -1.87 4.88
N VAL A 173 -5.72 -1.44 5.87
CA VAL A 173 -5.74 -1.98 7.24
C VAL A 173 -6.21 -0.87 8.18
N SER A 174 -7.23 -1.15 8.99
CA SER A 174 -7.68 -0.24 10.05
C SER A 174 -7.30 -0.80 11.42
N THR A 175 -6.60 0.01 12.23
CA THR A 175 -6.14 -0.41 13.57
C THR A 175 -7.29 -0.52 14.57
N LEU A 176 -8.27 0.39 14.50
CA LEU A 176 -9.40 0.40 15.44
C LEU A 176 -10.53 -0.54 15.03
N LEU A 177 -10.83 -0.65 13.73
CA LEU A 177 -11.86 -1.55 13.22
C LEU A 177 -11.40 -3.02 13.20
N LYS A 178 -10.13 -3.28 13.53
CA LYS A 178 -9.52 -4.62 13.62
C LYS A 178 -9.75 -5.45 12.35
N GLY A 179 -9.73 -4.79 11.20
CA GLY A 179 -10.04 -5.41 9.92
C GLY A 179 -9.15 -4.90 8.81
N TRP A 180 -9.12 -5.65 7.73
CA TRP A 180 -8.49 -5.24 6.49
C TRP A 180 -9.32 -5.69 5.29
N THR A 181 -9.21 -4.95 4.20
CA THR A 181 -9.87 -5.23 2.93
C THR A 181 -8.95 -4.82 1.80
N GLY A 182 -9.13 -5.39 0.61
CA GLY A 182 -8.36 -5.02 -0.55
C GLY A 182 -8.80 -5.79 -1.77
N LYS A 183 -7.96 -5.77 -2.80
CA LYS A 183 -8.12 -6.66 -3.96
C LYS A 183 -6.77 -7.26 -4.34
N ALA A 184 -6.83 -8.44 -4.94
CA ALA A 184 -5.69 -9.13 -5.54
C ALA A 184 -5.93 -9.30 -7.04
N ARG A 185 -4.86 -9.31 -7.82
CA ARG A 185 -4.90 -9.51 -9.27
C ARG A 185 -3.70 -10.33 -9.71
N GLU A 186 -3.98 -11.44 -10.39
CA GLU A 186 -2.97 -12.26 -11.04
C GLU A 186 -2.28 -11.47 -12.18
N ASN A 187 -0.98 -11.69 -12.36
CA ASN A 187 -0.21 -11.10 -13.44
C ASN A 187 -0.81 -11.45 -14.81
N GLY A 188 -1.06 -10.43 -15.63
CA GLY A 188 -1.66 -10.60 -16.96
C GLY A 188 -3.18 -10.80 -16.98
N SER A 189 -3.82 -11.07 -15.83
CA SER A 189 -5.28 -11.07 -15.72
C SER A 189 -5.84 -9.66 -15.90
N GLN A 190 -7.07 -9.53 -16.40
CA GLN A 190 -7.82 -8.26 -16.45
C GLN A 190 -8.85 -8.14 -15.30
N SER A 191 -8.95 -9.17 -14.47
CA SER A 191 -9.91 -9.24 -13.36
C SER A 191 -9.18 -9.19 -12.01
N SER A 192 -9.87 -8.71 -10.99
CA SER A 192 -9.38 -8.70 -9.61
C SER A 192 -10.33 -9.47 -8.71
N SER A 193 -9.81 -10.08 -7.65
CA SER A 193 -10.59 -10.70 -6.58
C SER A 193 -10.60 -9.79 -5.36
N ASP A 194 -11.76 -9.67 -4.70
CA ASP A 194 -11.84 -9.07 -3.38
C ASP A 194 -11.15 -9.96 -2.35
N ILE A 195 -10.41 -9.33 -1.44
CA ILE A 195 -9.74 -9.99 -0.32
C ILE A 195 -10.04 -9.21 0.95
N SER A 196 -10.31 -9.91 2.04
CA SER A 196 -10.61 -9.28 3.31
C SER A 196 -10.24 -10.19 4.48
N GLY A 197 -10.27 -9.63 5.68
CA GLY A 197 -10.10 -10.39 6.90
C GLY A 197 -9.97 -9.54 8.15
N THR A 198 -9.47 -10.18 9.20
CA THR A 198 -9.29 -9.57 10.52
C THR A 198 -7.85 -9.10 10.71
N TYR A 199 -7.68 -7.99 11.42
CA TYR A 199 -6.39 -7.49 11.86
C TYR A 199 -6.36 -7.41 13.39
N VAL A 200 -5.56 -8.26 14.02
CA VAL A 200 -5.46 -8.34 15.49
C VAL A 200 -4.04 -8.69 15.90
N ASN A 201 -3.55 -8.11 17.00
CA ASN A 201 -2.19 -8.34 17.51
C ASN A 201 -1.12 -8.20 16.43
N ASN A 202 -1.22 -7.12 15.66
CA ASN A 202 -0.37 -6.85 14.51
C ASN A 202 -0.34 -7.93 13.43
N THR A 203 -1.34 -8.81 13.36
CA THR A 203 -1.35 -9.95 12.44
C THR A 203 -2.53 -9.86 11.50
N LEU A 204 -2.28 -10.07 10.21
CA LEU A 204 -3.29 -10.25 9.17
C LEU A 204 -3.79 -11.70 9.24
N ILE A 205 -5.10 -11.85 9.36
CA ILE A 205 -5.81 -13.12 9.36
C ILE A 205 -6.86 -13.06 8.26
N ASP A 206 -6.97 -14.09 7.43
CA ASP A 206 -7.99 -14.16 6.38
C ASP A 206 -9.38 -14.52 6.93
N GLU A 207 -10.40 -14.48 6.07
CA GLU A 207 -11.78 -14.84 6.44
C GLU A 207 -11.94 -16.30 6.90
N SER A 208 -11.01 -17.19 6.54
CA SER A 208 -11.01 -18.59 6.99
C SER A 208 -10.38 -18.77 8.37
N GLY A 209 -9.79 -17.72 8.93
CA GLY A 209 -9.05 -17.76 10.20
C GLY A 209 -7.57 -18.15 10.03
N ALA A 210 -7.06 -18.26 8.80
CA ALA A 210 -5.66 -18.54 8.56
C ALA A 210 -4.81 -17.28 8.78
N THR A 211 -3.75 -17.43 9.56
CA THR A 211 -2.74 -16.38 9.72
C THR A 211 -1.99 -16.17 8.41
N ILE A 212 -2.06 -14.96 7.86
CA ILE A 212 -1.36 -14.56 6.63
C ILE A 212 0.07 -14.14 6.97
N ALA A 213 0.22 -13.08 7.77
CA ALA A 213 1.50 -12.46 8.09
C ALA A 213 1.38 -11.51 9.29
N PRO A 214 2.42 -11.41 10.14
CA PRO A 214 2.58 -10.26 11.04
C PRO A 214 2.98 -9.01 10.25
N ILE A 215 2.44 -7.85 10.65
CA ILE A 215 2.88 -6.53 10.22
C ILE A 215 3.92 -6.02 11.21
N ASP A 216 5.13 -5.78 10.71
CA ASP A 216 6.23 -5.16 11.43
C ASP A 216 6.47 -3.75 10.88
N GLY A 217 6.01 -2.74 11.63
CA GLY A 217 6.03 -1.35 11.18
C GLY A 217 5.25 -1.13 9.88
N ASP A 218 6.01 -0.86 8.81
CA ASP A 218 5.51 -0.50 7.49
C ASP A 218 5.69 -1.63 6.45
N GLU A 219 6.06 -2.83 6.87
CA GLU A 219 6.13 -3.99 5.97
C GLU A 219 5.56 -5.26 6.60
N PHE A 220 5.27 -6.24 5.75
CA PHE A 220 4.95 -7.58 6.18
C PHE A 220 5.40 -8.60 5.15
N SER A 221 5.68 -9.81 5.64
CA SER A 221 5.86 -10.98 4.80
C SER A 221 5.35 -12.22 5.51
N GLY A 222 4.83 -13.17 4.73
CA GLY A 222 4.25 -14.39 5.31
C GLY A 222 3.99 -15.46 4.28
N SER A 223 3.67 -16.66 4.77
CA SER A 223 3.31 -17.80 3.95
C SER A 223 2.20 -18.57 4.66
N PHE A 224 1.11 -18.83 3.95
CA PHE A 224 -0.07 -19.51 4.49
C PHE A 224 -0.68 -20.42 3.42
N LYS A 225 -1.60 -21.29 3.81
CA LYS A 225 -2.32 -22.17 2.88
C LYS A 225 -3.76 -21.73 2.76
N ASN A 226 -4.26 -21.70 1.52
CA ASN A 226 -5.69 -21.51 1.29
C ASN A 226 -6.48 -22.82 1.51
N SER A 227 -7.80 -22.75 1.35
CA SER A 227 -8.73 -23.89 1.48
C SER A 227 -8.45 -25.04 0.50
N LYS A 228 -7.69 -24.80 -0.57
CA LYS A 228 -7.27 -25.82 -1.56
C LYS A 228 -5.88 -26.37 -1.25
N ASN A 229 -5.32 -26.10 -0.05
CA ASN A 229 -3.99 -26.53 0.38
C ASN A 229 -2.84 -25.99 -0.50
N VAL A 230 -3.09 -24.92 -1.28
CA VAL A 230 -2.07 -24.20 -2.05
C VAL A 230 -1.36 -23.23 -1.12
N THR A 231 -0.03 -23.29 -1.07
CA THR A 231 0.77 -22.34 -0.31
C THR A 231 0.81 -21.00 -1.05
N ILE A 232 0.51 -19.91 -0.34
CA ILE A 232 0.56 -18.54 -0.83
C ILE A 232 1.62 -17.82 0.01
N THR A 233 2.62 -17.25 -0.65
CA THR A 233 3.62 -16.40 -0.03
C THR A 233 3.34 -14.96 -0.40
N VAL A 234 3.35 -14.05 0.58
CA VAL A 234 3.03 -12.64 0.40
C VAL A 234 4.14 -11.74 0.93
N LYS A 235 4.29 -10.57 0.30
CA LYS A 235 5.11 -9.46 0.80
C LYS A 235 4.36 -8.15 0.54
N GLY A 236 4.31 -7.27 1.52
CA GLY A 236 3.64 -5.97 1.39
C GLY A 236 4.44 -4.84 2.04
N LYS A 237 4.33 -3.65 1.45
CA LYS A 237 4.93 -2.40 1.94
C LYS A 237 3.86 -1.34 2.07
N ARG A 238 3.90 -0.59 3.16
CA ARG A 238 2.97 0.50 3.44
C ARG A 238 3.29 1.67 2.53
N THR A 239 2.27 2.24 1.92
CA THR A 239 2.40 3.41 1.05
C THR A 239 1.48 4.56 1.45
N LEU A 240 0.62 4.36 2.47
CA LEU A 240 -0.18 5.41 3.13
C LEU A 240 -0.48 5.07 4.60
#